data_AF-A0A9W7T2I3-F1
#
_entry.id   AF-A0A9W7T2I3-F1
#
_cell.length_a   1.000
_cell.length_b   1.000
_cell.length_c   1.000
_cell.angle_alpha   90.00
_cell.angle_beta   90.00
_cell.angle_gamma   90.00
#
_symmetry.space_group_name_H-M   'P 1'
#
loop_
_entity.id
_entity.type
_entity.pdbx_description
1 polymer ?
#
loop_
_entity_poly.entity_id
_entity_poly.type
_entity_poly.pdbx_seq_one_letter_code
_entity_poly.pdbx_strand_id
1 'polypeptide(L)'
;MLDRPLNVMIPKFLQFFKHSSPKIRSHAIACVNQFIISRTQALMLHIDPFIENLFALAGDEEPEVRKNVCRALVMLLEVRLDRLLPHMHNIIEYMLQRTQDQDENVALEACEFWLTLAEQPVCKEVLCGHLPKLIPVLVNGMKYSEIDIILLKGDVEEDEAIPDNEQDIRPRFHRSRTVAQQHEGGDSIEEEEEDDDDLDDDETISDWNLRKCSAAALDVLANVFRDDLLLHILPLLKELLFHPEWLVKESGILVLGAVAEGCMQGMIPYLPELIPHLVLCLSDKKALVRSITCWTLSRYTHWVVSQPPDTYLKPLMTELLKRILDSNKRVQEAACSAFATLEEEACTELVPYLAYILDTLVFAFGKYQHKNLLILYDAIGTLADSVGHHLNKPVMHFQTQKQLKL
;
A
#
# COMPACT_ATOMS: atom_id res chain seq x y z
N MET A 1 43.63 -11.18 17.30
CA MET A 1 42.29 -10.68 17.68
C MET A 1 42.22 -9.16 17.83
N LEU A 2 43.35 -8.43 17.81
CA LEU A 2 43.37 -6.99 17.55
C LEU A 2 43.48 -6.74 16.03
N ASP A 3 42.95 -5.61 15.55
CA ASP A 3 42.90 -5.12 14.16
C ASP A 3 41.71 -5.49 13.27
N ARG A 4 40.48 -5.41 13.80
CA ARG A 4 39.32 -5.08 12.95
C ARG A 4 39.09 -3.57 13.02
N PRO A 5 39.13 -2.82 11.90
CA PRO A 5 38.96 -1.36 11.89
C PRO A 5 37.72 -0.88 12.65
N LEU A 6 36.61 -1.64 12.56
CA LEU A 6 35.35 -1.32 13.22
C LEU A 6 35.44 -1.28 14.75
N ASN A 7 36.32 -2.08 15.37
CA ASN A 7 36.54 -2.04 16.82
C ASN A 7 37.13 -0.71 17.29
N VAL A 8 37.77 0.05 16.39
CA VAL A 8 38.33 1.38 16.65
C VAL A 8 37.41 2.48 16.17
N MET A 9 36.76 2.29 15.02
CA MET A 9 35.92 3.31 14.38
C MET A 9 34.61 3.54 15.14
N ILE A 10 33.90 2.49 15.55
CA ILE A 10 32.60 2.63 16.20
C ILE A 10 32.67 3.43 17.51
N PRO A 11 33.59 3.11 18.46
CA PRO A 11 33.73 3.92 19.67
C PRO A 11 34.08 5.39 19.38
N LYS A 12 34.86 5.65 18.32
CA LYS A 12 35.18 7.02 17.90
C LYS A 12 33.96 7.75 17.34
N PHE A 13 33.14 7.09 16.52
CA PHE A 13 31.91 7.69 16.01
C PHE A 13 30.97 8.06 17.16
N LEU A 14 30.79 7.19 18.15
CA LEU A 14 29.96 7.49 19.33
C LEU A 14 30.41 8.75 20.10
N GLN A 15 31.71 9.06 20.12
CA GLN A 15 32.21 10.30 20.72
C GLN A 15 31.75 11.55 19.95
N PHE A 16 31.58 11.46 18.63
CA PHE A 16 31.15 12.57 17.78
C PHE A 16 29.65 12.85 17.84
N PHE A 17 28.86 12.03 18.53
CA PHE A 17 27.43 12.31 18.75
C PHE A 17 27.24 13.57 19.60
N LYS A 18 28.21 13.92 20.45
CA LYS A 18 28.18 15.13 21.28
C LYS A 18 28.92 16.32 20.64
N HIS A 19 29.25 16.22 19.36
CA HIS A 19 30.00 17.27 18.66
C HIS A 19 29.13 18.52 18.46
N SER A 20 29.73 19.71 18.52
CA SER A 20 29.02 20.99 18.37
C SER A 20 28.39 21.19 16.99
N SER A 21 29.04 20.69 15.94
CA SER A 21 28.54 20.75 14.56
C SER A 21 27.46 19.68 14.29
N PRO A 22 26.23 20.07 13.87
CA PRO A 22 25.15 19.15 13.54
C PRO A 22 25.50 18.20 12.38
N LYS A 23 26.25 18.68 11.38
CA LYS A 23 26.72 17.85 10.26
C LYS A 23 27.60 16.69 10.73
N ILE A 24 28.47 16.94 11.71
CA ILE A 24 29.34 15.90 12.26
C ILE A 24 28.52 14.90 13.08
N ARG A 25 27.52 15.36 13.85
CA ARG A 25 26.59 14.47 14.57
C ARG A 25 25.82 13.58 13.60
N SER A 26 25.24 14.16 12.56
CA SER A 26 24.51 13.43 11.50
C SER A 26 25.40 12.37 10.83
N HIS A 27 26.60 12.73 10.38
CA HIS A 27 27.53 11.75 9.79
C HIS A 27 27.95 10.67 10.78
N ALA A 28 28.15 11.00 12.05
CA ALA A 28 28.50 10.01 13.07
C ALA A 28 27.38 8.98 13.25
N ILE A 29 26.13 9.41 13.34
CA ILE A 29 24.98 8.50 13.44
C ILE A 29 24.83 7.68 12.16
N ALA A 30 24.83 8.34 10.99
CA ALA A 30 24.68 7.68 9.70
C ALA A 30 25.72 6.58 9.47
N CYS A 31 26.97 6.82 9.88
CA CYS A 31 28.04 5.81 9.85
C CYS A 31 27.75 4.61 10.76
N VAL A 32 27.24 4.84 11.98
CA VAL A 32 26.91 3.75 12.91
C VAL A 32 25.70 2.95 12.42
N ASN A 33 24.71 3.61 11.82
CA ASN A 33 23.47 2.97 11.31
C ASN A 33 23.76 1.84 10.31
N GLN A 34 24.81 1.97 9.49
CA GLN A 34 25.22 0.94 8.52
C GLN A 34 25.56 -0.42 9.17
N PHE A 35 25.80 -0.45 10.48
CA PHE A 35 26.26 -1.63 11.20
C PHE A 35 25.21 -2.22 12.16
N ILE A 36 23.99 -1.66 12.21
CA ILE A 36 22.91 -2.12 13.09
C ILE A 36 22.34 -3.45 12.62
N ILE A 37 21.79 -3.49 11.40
CA ILE A 37 21.12 -4.68 10.83
C ILE A 37 22.07 -5.88 10.73
N SER A 38 23.33 -5.64 10.38
CA SER A 38 24.37 -6.67 10.29
C SER A 38 24.82 -7.24 11.65
N ARG A 39 24.25 -6.74 12.77
CA ARG A 39 24.58 -7.15 14.14
C ARG A 39 26.08 -7.13 14.41
N THR A 40 26.77 -6.11 13.89
CA THR A 40 28.23 -6.02 13.93
C THR A 40 28.71 -6.08 15.38
N GLN A 41 29.59 -7.05 15.68
CA GLN A 41 30.05 -7.32 17.06
C GLN A 41 30.60 -6.08 17.79
N ALA A 42 31.34 -5.23 17.07
CA ALA A 42 31.87 -3.98 17.64
C ALA A 42 30.77 -3.04 18.13
N LEU A 43 29.65 -2.92 17.39
CA LEU A 43 28.50 -2.14 17.81
C LEU A 43 27.75 -2.84 18.94
N MET A 44 27.57 -4.15 18.86
CA MET A 44 26.82 -4.92 19.86
C MET A 44 27.47 -4.86 21.25
N LEU A 45 28.80 -4.76 21.33
CA LEU A 45 29.53 -4.53 22.58
C LEU A 45 29.36 -3.11 23.15
N HIS A 46 28.97 -2.14 22.31
CA HIS A 46 28.78 -0.73 22.65
C HIS A 46 27.31 -0.29 22.46
N ILE A 47 26.37 -1.23 22.53
CA ILE A 47 24.95 -0.97 22.25
C ILE A 47 24.32 0.01 23.26
N ASP A 48 24.71 -0.08 24.53
CA ASP A 48 24.15 0.81 25.57
C ASP A 48 24.63 2.25 25.43
N PRO A 49 25.94 2.53 25.31
CA PRO A 49 26.39 3.86 24.97
C PRO A 49 25.78 4.40 23.68
N PHE A 50 25.51 3.54 22.69
CA PHE A 50 24.85 3.97 21.46
C PHE A 50 23.42 4.45 21.71
N ILE A 51 22.60 3.64 22.39
CA ILE A 51 21.21 3.99 22.73
C ILE A 51 21.15 5.25 23.61
N GLU A 52 22.00 5.35 24.62
CA GLU A 52 22.08 6.55 25.48
C GLU A 52 22.39 7.82 24.68
N ASN A 53 23.32 7.75 23.72
CA ASN A 53 23.65 8.89 22.87
C ASN A 53 22.53 9.21 21.87
N LEU A 54 21.77 8.22 21.37
CA LEU A 54 20.59 8.48 20.54
C LEU A 54 19.52 9.24 21.33
N PHE A 55 19.22 8.82 22.56
CA PHE A 55 18.26 9.53 23.41
C PHE A 55 18.72 10.94 23.76
N ALA A 56 20.01 11.16 23.96
CA ALA A 56 20.57 12.50 24.15
C ALA A 56 20.39 13.41 22.91
N LEU A 57 20.26 12.84 21.72
CA LEU A 57 20.05 13.55 20.45
C LEU A 57 18.59 13.61 20.00
N ALA A 58 17.65 13.03 20.74
CA ALA A 58 16.22 13.08 20.41
C ALA A 58 15.68 14.52 20.33
N GLY A 59 16.27 15.45 21.10
CA GLY A 59 15.91 16.87 21.10
C GLY A 59 16.65 17.73 20.08
N ASP A 60 17.42 17.16 19.15
CA ASP A 60 18.21 17.94 18.18
C ASP A 60 17.32 18.72 17.20
N GLU A 61 17.64 19.99 16.96
CA GLU A 61 16.90 20.85 16.05
C GLU A 61 17.27 20.65 14.58
N GLU A 62 18.39 19.98 14.28
CA GLU A 62 18.79 19.68 12.90
C GLU A 62 17.98 18.50 12.32
N PRO A 63 17.24 18.68 11.20
CA PRO A 63 16.44 17.61 10.58
C PRO A 63 17.26 16.37 10.22
N GLU A 64 18.47 16.54 9.65
CA GLU A 64 19.34 15.41 9.30
C GLU A 64 19.81 14.61 10.51
N VAL A 65 19.90 15.22 11.70
CA VAL A 65 20.20 14.48 12.93
C VAL A 65 18.97 13.70 13.37
N ARG A 66 17.78 14.34 13.43
CA ARG A 66 16.52 13.68 13.81
C ARG A 66 16.20 12.50 12.91
N LYS A 67 16.33 12.68 11.59
CA LYS A 67 16.15 11.64 10.57
C LYS A 67 17.01 10.40 10.87
N ASN A 68 18.31 10.62 11.07
CA ASN A 68 19.23 9.52 11.37
C ASN A 68 18.98 8.87 12.74
N VAL A 69 18.48 9.62 13.73
CA VAL A 69 18.05 9.06 15.02
C VAL A 69 16.79 8.19 14.84
N CYS A 70 15.79 8.65 14.09
CA CYS A 70 14.59 7.86 13.78
C CYS A 70 14.97 6.54 13.11
N ARG A 71 15.75 6.63 12.03
CA ARG A 71 16.27 5.46 11.31
C ARG A 71 17.04 4.48 12.20
N ALA A 72 17.87 5.00 13.10
CA ALA A 72 18.61 4.17 14.05
C ALA A 72 17.69 3.38 14.97
N LEU A 73 16.62 4.03 15.48
CA LEU A 73 15.64 3.40 16.36
C LEU A 73 14.79 2.36 15.62
N VAL A 74 14.42 2.61 14.36
CA VAL A 74 13.75 1.62 13.48
C VAL A 74 14.61 0.38 13.33
N MET A 75 15.87 0.54 12.90
CA MET A 75 16.80 -0.59 12.76
C MET A 75 17.05 -1.33 14.08
N LEU A 76 17.16 -0.60 15.19
CA LEU A 76 17.33 -1.22 16.52
C LEU A 76 16.09 -2.00 16.95
N LEU A 77 14.90 -1.62 16.50
CA LEU A 77 13.66 -2.34 16.80
C LEU A 77 13.70 -3.75 16.23
N GLU A 78 14.21 -3.92 15.01
CA GLU A 78 14.36 -5.24 14.36
C GLU A 78 15.39 -6.14 15.04
N VAL A 79 16.54 -5.57 15.42
CA VAL A 79 17.68 -6.41 15.86
C VAL A 79 17.87 -6.49 17.37
N ARG A 80 17.42 -5.48 18.12
CA ARG A 80 17.68 -5.30 19.56
C ARG A 80 16.48 -4.74 20.31
N LEU A 81 15.28 -5.24 20.00
CA LEU A 81 14.05 -4.96 20.75
C LEU A 81 14.24 -5.13 22.27
N ASP A 82 15.03 -6.13 22.70
CA ASP A 82 15.38 -6.41 24.09
C ASP A 82 15.89 -5.18 24.86
N ARG A 83 16.67 -4.31 24.18
CA ARG A 83 17.23 -3.09 24.79
C ARG A 83 16.30 -1.89 24.71
N LEU A 84 15.36 -1.88 23.76
CA LEU A 84 14.40 -0.79 23.59
C LEU A 84 13.17 -0.93 24.50
N LEU A 85 12.76 -2.17 24.82
CA LEU A 85 11.57 -2.45 25.64
C LEU A 85 11.48 -1.63 26.95
N PRO A 86 12.56 -1.49 27.76
CA PRO A 86 12.50 -0.68 28.99
C PRO A 86 12.17 0.80 28.77
N HIS A 87 12.37 1.30 27.55
CA HIS A 87 12.17 2.70 27.17
C HIS A 87 11.03 2.88 26.16
N MET A 88 10.27 1.82 25.85
CA MET A 88 9.36 1.77 24.72
C MET A 88 8.30 2.88 24.75
N HIS A 89 7.72 3.17 25.91
CA HIS A 89 6.75 4.25 26.05
C HIS A 89 7.31 5.62 25.58
N ASN A 90 8.53 5.95 25.99
CA ASN A 90 9.17 7.21 25.60
C ASN A 90 9.55 7.22 24.12
N ILE A 91 9.96 6.07 23.58
CA ILE A 91 10.26 5.91 22.16
C ILE A 91 8.98 6.12 21.33
N ILE A 92 7.85 5.52 21.72
CA ILE A 92 6.57 5.68 21.04
C ILE A 92 6.12 7.14 21.08
N GLU A 93 6.19 7.83 22.22
CA GLU A 93 5.82 9.26 22.29
C GLU A 93 6.77 10.12 21.44
N TYR A 94 8.06 9.80 21.38
CA TYR A 94 9.01 10.45 20.49
C TYR A 94 8.67 10.23 19.01
N MET A 95 8.48 8.98 18.59
CA MET A 95 8.17 8.64 17.21
C MET A 95 6.82 9.22 16.77
N LEU A 96 5.83 9.28 17.67
CA LEU A 96 4.55 9.91 17.39
C LEU A 96 4.70 11.40 17.09
N GLN A 97 5.57 12.10 17.82
CA GLN A 97 5.90 13.49 17.55
C GLN A 97 6.70 13.66 16.25
N ARG A 98 7.65 12.75 15.97
CA ARG A 98 8.48 12.81 14.76
C ARG A 98 7.72 12.42 13.49
N THR A 99 6.72 11.55 13.57
CA THR A 99 5.83 11.24 12.43
C THR A 99 5.01 12.47 11.99
N GLN A 100 4.91 13.48 12.86
CA GLN A 100 4.27 14.78 12.59
C GLN A 100 5.30 15.91 12.41
N ASP A 101 6.56 15.60 12.12
CA ASP A 101 7.59 16.62 11.87
C ASP A 101 7.26 17.42 10.61
N GLN A 102 7.75 18.67 10.54
CA GLN A 102 7.54 19.53 9.37
C GLN A 102 8.41 19.11 8.19
N ASP A 103 9.54 18.46 8.47
CA ASP A 103 10.37 17.85 7.45
C ASP A 103 9.81 16.48 7.08
N GLU A 104 9.31 16.33 5.86
CA GLU A 104 8.69 15.10 5.38
C GLU A 104 9.64 13.90 5.43
N ASN A 105 10.96 14.08 5.29
CA ASN A 105 11.92 12.98 5.39
C ASN A 105 12.06 12.49 6.83
N VAL A 106 12.00 13.41 7.81
CA VAL A 106 11.99 13.03 9.24
C VAL A 106 10.68 12.31 9.57
N ALA A 107 9.55 12.81 9.06
CA ALA A 107 8.25 12.20 9.26
C ALA A 107 8.18 10.79 8.65
N LEU A 108 8.70 10.59 7.45
CA LEU A 108 8.78 9.29 6.78
C LEU A 108 9.60 8.29 7.59
N GLU A 109 10.84 8.65 7.97
CA GLU A 109 11.73 7.76 8.72
C GLU A 109 11.21 7.47 10.14
N ALA A 110 10.40 8.36 10.71
CA ALA A 110 9.65 8.09 11.94
C ALA A 110 8.42 7.21 11.71
N CYS A 111 7.77 7.32 10.56
CA CYS A 111 6.58 6.53 10.20
C CYS A 111 6.94 5.05 10.00
N GLU A 112 8.13 4.75 9.45
CA GLU A 112 8.64 3.38 9.30
C GLU A 112 8.70 2.62 10.62
N PHE A 113 8.86 3.33 11.75
CA PHE A 113 8.81 2.72 13.07
C PHE A 113 7.50 1.95 13.32
N TRP A 114 6.37 2.44 12.81
CA TRP A 114 5.07 1.80 13.02
C TRP A 114 4.94 0.51 12.22
N LEU A 115 5.47 0.47 10.99
CA LEU A 115 5.56 -0.74 10.17
C LEU A 115 6.39 -1.80 10.89
N THR A 116 7.63 -1.46 11.22
CA THR A 116 8.55 -2.38 11.90
C THR A 116 8.03 -2.83 13.26
N LEU A 117 7.34 -1.95 14.00
CA LEU A 117 6.76 -2.30 15.30
C LEU A 117 5.58 -3.25 15.15
N ALA A 118 4.75 -3.08 14.12
CA ALA A 118 3.56 -3.90 13.89
C ALA A 118 3.91 -5.38 13.62
N GLU A 119 5.07 -5.63 13.03
CA GLU A 119 5.62 -6.98 12.82
C GLU A 119 6.15 -7.62 14.11
N GLN A 120 6.38 -6.85 15.18
CA GLN A 120 6.88 -7.40 16.44
C GLN A 120 5.75 -8.06 17.25
N PRO A 121 6.00 -9.21 17.90
CA PRO A 121 5.00 -9.91 18.69
C PRO A 121 4.50 -9.11 19.90
N VAL A 122 5.27 -8.12 20.36
CA VAL A 122 4.92 -7.23 21.47
C VAL A 122 4.04 -6.05 21.05
N CYS A 123 3.78 -5.84 19.76
CA CYS A 123 3.11 -4.65 19.22
C CYS A 123 1.82 -4.33 19.98
N LYS A 124 0.92 -5.31 20.11
CA LYS A 124 -0.38 -5.12 20.74
C LYS A 124 -0.25 -4.65 22.20
N GLU A 125 0.70 -5.19 22.95
CA GLU A 125 0.93 -4.82 24.35
C GLU A 125 1.44 -3.38 24.48
N VAL A 126 2.45 -3.01 23.66
CA VAL A 126 3.12 -1.71 23.81
C VAL A 126 2.34 -0.56 23.18
N LEU A 127 1.53 -0.82 22.15
CA LEU A 127 0.90 0.21 21.34
C LEU A 127 -0.57 0.47 21.69
N CYS A 128 -1.25 -0.47 22.36
CA CYS A 128 -2.68 -0.36 22.68
C CYS A 128 -3.05 0.98 23.38
N GLY A 129 -2.24 1.42 24.34
CA GLY A 129 -2.46 2.70 25.05
C GLY A 129 -2.23 3.96 24.20
N HIS A 130 -1.59 3.82 23.04
CA HIS A 130 -1.20 4.93 22.16
C HIS A 130 -2.05 5.01 20.88
N LEU A 131 -2.82 3.97 20.54
CA LEU A 131 -3.70 3.93 19.37
C LEU A 131 -4.60 5.17 19.21
N PRO A 132 -5.26 5.70 20.26
CA PRO A 132 -6.13 6.87 20.11
C PRO A 132 -5.41 8.11 19.56
N LYS A 133 -4.09 8.22 19.77
CA LYS A 133 -3.28 9.30 19.21
C LYS A 133 -2.63 8.91 17.89
N LEU A 134 -2.16 7.68 17.76
CA LEU A 134 -1.45 7.21 16.56
C LEU A 134 -2.37 7.16 15.34
N ILE A 135 -3.58 6.63 15.49
CA ILE A 135 -4.47 6.40 14.34
C ILE A 135 -4.82 7.70 13.60
N PRO A 136 -5.22 8.80 14.28
CA PRO A 136 -5.40 10.09 13.59
C PRO A 136 -4.14 10.61 12.89
N VAL A 137 -2.95 10.33 13.42
CA VAL A 137 -1.67 10.74 12.81
C VAL A 137 -1.41 10.00 11.51
N LEU A 138 -1.54 8.67 11.51
CA LEU A 138 -1.39 7.85 10.29
C LEU A 138 -2.43 8.25 9.24
N VAL A 139 -3.70 8.35 9.65
CA VAL A 139 -4.80 8.76 8.76
C VAL A 139 -4.55 10.14 8.14
N ASN A 140 -3.97 11.08 8.88
CA ASN A 140 -3.61 12.38 8.31
C ASN A 140 -2.41 12.29 7.36
N GLY A 141 -1.41 11.45 7.66
CA GLY A 141 -0.26 11.18 6.80
C GLY A 141 -0.62 10.52 5.47
N MET A 142 -1.79 9.88 5.39
CA MET A 142 -2.31 9.25 4.17
C MET A 142 -2.87 10.24 3.13
N LYS A 143 -2.93 11.54 3.38
CA LYS A 143 -3.33 12.54 2.36
C LYS A 143 -2.18 12.76 1.37
N TYR A 144 -2.49 12.98 0.09
CA TYR A 144 -1.47 13.40 -0.87
C TYR A 144 -0.83 14.73 -0.43
N SER A 145 0.49 14.82 -0.54
CA SER A 145 1.20 16.10 -0.45
C SER A 145 0.95 16.95 -1.69
N GLU A 146 1.19 18.26 -1.62
CA GLU A 146 1.12 19.13 -2.80
C GLU A 146 2.10 18.68 -3.89
N ILE A 147 3.27 18.18 -3.49
CA ILE A 147 4.30 17.67 -4.40
C ILE A 147 3.80 16.41 -5.11
N ASP A 148 3.19 15.46 -4.39
CA ASP A 148 2.62 14.25 -5.00
C ASP A 148 1.53 14.61 -6.02
N ILE A 149 0.65 15.55 -5.70
CA ILE A 149 -0.41 16.00 -6.62
C ILE A 149 0.21 16.55 -7.90
N ILE A 150 1.29 17.33 -7.80
CA ILE A 150 1.99 17.88 -8.97
C ILE A 150 2.66 16.76 -9.78
N LEU A 151 3.39 15.85 -9.13
CA LEU A 151 4.11 14.76 -9.78
C LEU A 151 3.17 13.77 -10.48
N LEU A 152 2.04 13.46 -9.84
CA LEU A 152 1.00 12.59 -10.41
C LEU A 152 0.21 13.26 -11.53
N LYS A 153 0.47 14.54 -11.83
CA LYS A 153 -0.35 15.39 -12.69
C LYS A 153 -1.82 15.32 -12.26
N GLY A 154 -2.11 15.42 -10.96
CA GLY A 154 -3.41 15.14 -10.35
C GLY A 154 -4.58 16.02 -10.82
N ASP A 155 -4.32 17.07 -11.60
CA ASP A 155 -5.34 17.88 -12.29
C ASP A 155 -5.63 17.43 -13.73
N VAL A 156 -4.93 16.42 -14.24
CA VAL A 156 -5.19 15.82 -15.55
C VAL A 156 -6.35 14.83 -15.43
N GLU A 157 -7.51 15.20 -15.96
CA GLU A 157 -8.70 14.33 -16.00
C GLU A 157 -8.84 13.56 -17.32
N GLU A 158 -8.12 13.98 -18.37
CA GLU A 158 -8.20 13.40 -19.71
C GLU A 158 -6.79 13.32 -20.33
N ASP A 159 -6.27 12.11 -20.47
CA ASP A 159 -4.97 11.83 -21.10
C ASP A 159 -4.95 10.53 -21.93
N GLU A 160 -6.10 9.91 -22.17
CA GLU A 160 -6.25 8.68 -22.97
C GLU A 160 -5.65 8.77 -24.37
N ALA A 161 -5.68 9.96 -24.99
CA ALA A 161 -5.19 10.19 -26.34
C ALA A 161 -3.69 10.55 -26.38
N ILE A 162 -3.04 10.68 -25.23
CA ILE A 162 -1.63 11.03 -25.11
C ILE A 162 -0.82 9.73 -25.10
N PRO A 163 0.00 9.46 -26.15
CA PRO A 163 0.82 8.27 -26.20
C PRO A 163 1.75 8.16 -24.99
N ASP A 164 2.00 6.93 -24.53
CA ASP A 164 2.96 6.68 -23.45
C ASP A 164 4.39 6.94 -23.95
N ASN A 165 5.24 7.47 -23.07
CA ASN A 165 6.66 7.58 -23.41
C ASN A 165 7.32 6.21 -23.28
N GLU A 166 8.23 5.89 -24.20
CA GLU A 166 9.00 4.63 -24.15
C GLU A 166 9.78 4.43 -22.83
N GLN A 167 10.17 5.53 -22.17
CA GLN A 167 10.87 5.51 -20.88
C GLN A 167 9.96 5.18 -19.70
N ASP A 168 8.64 5.34 -19.85
CA ASP A 168 7.64 5.04 -18.83
C ASP A 168 7.17 3.57 -18.91
N ILE A 169 7.60 2.84 -19.94
CA ILE A 169 7.24 1.44 -20.18
C ILE A 169 8.31 0.53 -19.60
N ARG A 170 7.92 -0.29 -18.63
CA ARG A 170 8.82 -1.19 -17.90
C ARG A 170 9.15 -2.44 -18.71
N PRO A 171 10.41 -2.94 -18.65
CA PRO A 171 10.74 -4.24 -19.22
C PRO A 171 9.94 -5.36 -18.54
N ARG A 172 9.13 -6.10 -19.30
CA ARG A 172 8.46 -7.33 -18.84
C ARG A 172 9.26 -8.56 -19.26
N PHE A 173 9.42 -9.52 -18.33
CA PHE A 173 10.11 -10.78 -18.58
C PHE A 173 9.13 -11.94 -18.48
N HIS A 174 9.16 -12.84 -19.47
CA HIS A 174 8.37 -14.07 -19.41
C HIS A 174 8.93 -15.01 -18.33
N ARG A 175 8.08 -15.42 -17.39
CA ARG A 175 8.38 -16.49 -16.43
C ARG A 175 7.80 -17.81 -16.94
N SER A 176 8.58 -18.89 -16.83
CA SER A 176 8.10 -20.23 -17.22
C SER A 176 7.08 -20.72 -16.19
N ARG A 177 5.91 -21.19 -16.66
CA ARG A 177 4.88 -21.77 -15.78
C ARG A 177 5.45 -22.96 -15.00
N THR A 178 5.49 -22.84 -13.67
CA THR A 178 5.68 -23.99 -12.77
C THR A 178 4.36 -24.75 -12.71
N VAL A 179 4.37 -26.04 -13.05
CA VAL A 179 3.16 -26.87 -12.99
C VAL A 179 2.91 -27.25 -11.53
N ALA A 180 2.11 -26.45 -10.81
CA ALA A 180 1.52 -26.89 -9.56
C ALA A 180 0.46 -27.97 -9.87
N GLN A 181 0.79 -29.24 -9.63
CA GLN A 181 -0.20 -30.30 -9.66
C GLN A 181 -1.12 -30.13 -8.44
N GLN A 182 -2.41 -29.88 -8.69
CA GLN A 182 -3.45 -30.07 -7.68
C GLN A 182 -3.47 -31.55 -7.27
N HIS A 183 -2.76 -31.90 -6.20
CA HIS A 183 -2.81 -33.23 -5.61
C HIS A 183 -3.97 -33.33 -4.62
N GLU A 184 -5.05 -34.03 -5.03
CA GLU A 184 -6.02 -34.60 -4.10
C GLU A 184 -5.33 -35.68 -3.26
N GLY A 185 -4.82 -35.32 -2.07
CA GLY A 185 -4.27 -36.28 -1.13
C GLY A 185 -3.28 -35.62 -0.16
N GLY A 186 -3.68 -35.52 1.10
CA GLY A 186 -3.00 -34.73 2.12
C GLY A 186 -1.54 -35.12 2.37
N ASP A 187 -0.66 -34.15 2.17
CA ASP A 187 0.37 -33.73 3.11
C ASP A 187 0.78 -32.32 2.67
N SER A 188 0.36 -31.30 3.41
CA SER A 188 0.61 -29.90 3.10
C SER A 188 2.08 -29.59 3.34
N ILE A 189 2.89 -29.61 2.29
CA ILE A 189 4.10 -28.79 2.26
C ILE A 189 3.57 -27.40 1.89
N GLU A 190 3.42 -26.54 2.89
CA GLU A 190 3.26 -25.10 2.72
C GLU A 190 4.58 -24.59 2.11
N GLU A 191 4.71 -24.71 0.79
CA GLU A 191 5.61 -23.86 0.03
C GLU A 191 4.89 -22.51 -0.04
N GLU A 192 5.45 -21.53 0.66
CA GLU A 192 5.04 -20.13 0.60
C GLU A 192 4.92 -19.74 -0.89
N GLU A 193 3.68 -19.56 -1.37
CA GLU A 193 3.45 -18.77 -2.57
C GLU A 193 3.98 -17.38 -2.22
N GLU A 194 5.19 -17.04 -2.68
CA GLU A 194 5.65 -15.66 -2.69
C GLU A 194 4.60 -14.89 -3.50
N ASP A 195 3.81 -14.07 -2.82
CA ASP A 195 2.78 -13.20 -3.38
C ASP A 195 3.30 -12.56 -4.68
N ASP A 196 2.79 -13.01 -5.83
CA ASP A 196 3.15 -12.50 -7.17
C ASP A 196 2.61 -11.06 -7.39
N ASP A 197 1.90 -10.50 -6.40
CA ASP A 197 1.38 -9.13 -6.35
C ASP A 197 2.44 -8.07 -6.04
N ASP A 198 3.59 -8.44 -5.44
CA ASP A 198 4.67 -7.50 -5.09
C ASP A 198 5.49 -7.01 -6.29
N LEU A 199 5.23 -7.52 -7.50
CA LEU A 199 5.99 -7.20 -8.71
C LEU A 199 5.35 -6.14 -9.61
N ASP A 200 4.09 -5.77 -9.35
CA ASP A 200 3.38 -4.72 -10.10
C ASP A 200 3.40 -3.35 -9.39
N ASP A 201 3.89 -3.29 -8.15
CA ASP A 201 3.82 -2.09 -7.30
C ASP A 201 4.97 -1.08 -7.50
N ASP A 202 5.82 -1.30 -8.51
CA ASP A 202 6.97 -0.45 -8.72
C ASP A 202 6.66 0.72 -9.67
N GLU A 203 5.41 1.19 -9.86
CA GLU A 203 5.05 2.46 -10.57
C GLU A 203 6.19 3.50 -10.57
N THR A 204 6.95 3.57 -11.68
CA THR A 204 8.01 4.54 -12.01
C THR A 204 8.59 5.38 -10.84
N ILE A 205 9.33 4.84 -9.86
CA ILE A 205 9.91 5.69 -8.77
C ILE A 205 8.87 6.72 -8.29
N SER A 206 7.62 6.28 -8.07
CA SER A 206 6.73 7.00 -7.19
C SER A 206 7.32 6.77 -5.81
N ASP A 207 8.31 7.61 -5.48
CA ASP A 207 9.17 7.54 -4.30
C ASP A 207 8.36 7.06 -3.09
N TRP A 208 8.86 6.04 -2.40
CA TRP A 208 8.34 5.64 -1.10
C TRP A 208 8.23 6.89 -0.23
N ASN A 209 6.99 7.26 0.12
CA ASN A 209 6.69 8.55 0.74
C ASN A 209 5.83 8.35 2.00
N LEU A 210 5.62 9.44 2.74
CA LEU A 210 4.88 9.40 4.01
C LEU A 210 3.47 8.84 3.84
N ARG A 211 2.82 9.10 2.71
CA ARG A 211 1.47 8.61 2.40
C ARG A 211 1.44 7.10 2.27
N LYS A 212 2.31 6.52 1.45
CA LYS A 212 2.44 5.06 1.27
C LYS A 212 2.82 4.39 2.58
N CYS A 213 3.81 4.93 3.28
CA CYS A 213 4.26 4.41 4.57
C CYS A 213 3.14 4.44 5.63
N SER A 214 2.35 5.52 5.68
CA SER A 214 1.24 5.63 6.64
C SER A 214 0.10 4.65 6.32
N ALA A 215 -0.19 4.44 5.03
CA ALA A 215 -1.19 3.48 4.58
C ALA A 215 -0.77 2.04 4.89
N ALA A 216 0.48 1.68 4.55
CA ALA A 216 1.05 0.38 4.85
C ALA A 216 1.10 0.12 6.36
N ALA A 217 1.53 1.11 7.15
CA ALA A 217 1.52 1.00 8.61
C ALA A 217 0.11 0.73 9.15
N LEU A 218 -0.91 1.41 8.60
CA LEU A 218 -2.28 1.23 9.02
C LEU A 218 -2.84 -0.15 8.63
N ASP A 219 -2.47 -0.68 7.46
CA ASP A 219 -2.87 -2.02 7.00
C ASP A 219 -2.31 -3.12 7.90
N VAL A 220 -1.01 -3.09 8.18
CA VAL A 220 -0.38 -4.07 9.10
C VAL A 220 -0.99 -3.94 10.50
N LEU A 221 -1.24 -2.72 10.99
CA LEU A 221 -1.91 -2.50 12.27
C LEU A 221 -3.36 -3.03 12.27
N ALA A 222 -4.10 -2.93 11.16
CA ALA A 222 -5.42 -3.53 11.03
C ALA A 222 -5.34 -5.05 11.17
N ASN A 223 -4.31 -5.68 10.62
CA ASN A 223 -4.08 -7.12 10.77
C ASN A 223 -3.67 -7.53 12.20
N VAL A 224 -2.96 -6.67 12.93
CA VAL A 224 -2.56 -6.91 14.33
C VAL A 224 -3.73 -6.73 15.30
N PHE A 225 -4.48 -5.62 15.16
CA PHE A 225 -5.52 -5.23 16.11
C PHE A 225 -6.91 -5.75 15.73
N ARG A 226 -7.12 -6.12 14.46
CA ARG A 226 -8.40 -6.59 13.93
C ARG A 226 -9.52 -5.58 14.26
N ASP A 227 -10.70 -6.06 14.61
CA ASP A 227 -11.87 -5.23 14.87
C ASP A 227 -11.69 -4.26 16.06
N ASP A 228 -10.72 -4.47 16.95
CA ASP A 228 -10.40 -3.53 18.04
C ASP A 228 -9.99 -2.15 17.49
N LEU A 229 -9.40 -2.11 16.29
CA LEU A 229 -8.96 -0.88 15.63
C LEU A 229 -10.14 0.00 15.18
N LEU A 230 -11.29 -0.61 14.90
CA LEU A 230 -12.47 0.08 14.36
C LEU A 230 -13.03 1.14 15.32
N LEU A 231 -12.82 0.96 16.64
CA LEU A 231 -13.18 1.96 17.65
C LEU A 231 -12.52 3.32 17.41
N HIS A 232 -11.32 3.33 16.80
CA HIS A 232 -10.56 4.52 16.48
C HIS A 232 -10.77 5.00 15.04
N ILE A 233 -11.04 4.07 14.12
CA ILE A 233 -11.15 4.36 12.68
C ILE A 233 -12.55 4.86 12.28
N LEU A 234 -13.62 4.25 12.79
CA LEU A 234 -14.98 4.57 12.36
C LEU A 234 -15.38 6.04 12.57
N PRO A 235 -15.02 6.71 13.68
CA PRO A 235 -15.29 8.15 13.84
C PRO A 235 -14.62 8.99 12.75
N LEU A 236 -13.38 8.65 12.38
CA LEU A 236 -12.63 9.36 11.34
C LEU A 236 -13.23 9.11 9.96
N LEU A 237 -13.53 7.86 9.60
CA LEU A 237 -14.11 7.51 8.30
C LEU A 237 -15.42 8.27 8.02
N LYS A 238 -16.25 8.46 9.05
CA LYS A 238 -17.51 9.21 8.93
C LYS A 238 -17.29 10.67 8.52
N GLU A 239 -16.22 11.30 8.99
CA GLU A 239 -15.86 12.68 8.63
C GLU A 239 -15.17 12.77 7.26
N LEU A 240 -14.38 11.75 6.91
CA LEU A 240 -13.58 11.73 5.70
C LEU A 240 -14.38 11.38 4.44
N LEU A 241 -15.12 10.25 4.45
CA LEU A 241 -15.75 9.68 3.24
C LEU A 241 -16.78 10.60 2.57
N PHE A 242 -17.41 11.48 3.36
CA PHE A 242 -18.44 12.40 2.86
C PHE A 242 -17.95 13.85 2.78
N HIS A 243 -16.65 14.08 2.97
CA HIS A 243 -16.09 15.42 2.93
C HIS A 243 -16.22 16.04 1.52
N PRO A 244 -16.59 17.34 1.40
CA PRO A 244 -16.75 17.98 0.10
C PRO A 244 -15.42 18.19 -0.65
N GLU A 245 -14.31 18.31 0.09
CA GLU A 245 -12.98 18.41 -0.49
C GLU A 245 -12.47 17.03 -0.89
N TRP A 246 -12.10 16.89 -2.17
CA TRP A 246 -11.72 15.63 -2.77
C TRP A 246 -10.50 15.01 -2.08
N LEU A 247 -9.51 15.81 -1.66
CA LEU A 247 -8.28 15.32 -1.03
C LEU A 247 -8.57 14.59 0.29
N VAL A 248 -9.49 15.15 1.09
CA VAL A 248 -9.93 14.55 2.36
C VAL A 248 -10.77 13.28 2.09
N LYS A 249 -11.70 13.37 1.14
CA LYS A 249 -12.53 12.23 0.71
C LYS A 249 -11.68 11.07 0.24
N GLU A 250 -10.75 11.34 -0.66
CA GLU A 250 -9.80 10.40 -1.24
C GLU A 250 -9.01 9.68 -0.15
N SER A 251 -8.47 10.41 0.83
CA SER A 251 -7.77 9.78 1.96
C SER A 251 -8.69 8.89 2.80
N GLY A 252 -9.97 9.25 2.95
CA GLY A 252 -10.96 8.40 3.63
C GLY A 252 -11.23 7.10 2.88
N ILE A 253 -11.30 7.16 1.55
CA ILE A 253 -11.48 5.97 0.70
C ILE A 253 -10.25 5.06 0.78
N LEU A 254 -9.04 5.64 0.79
CA LEU A 254 -7.80 4.89 1.02
C LEU A 254 -7.78 4.22 2.40
N VAL A 255 -8.14 4.93 3.47
CA VAL A 255 -8.24 4.36 4.83
C VAL A 255 -9.21 3.18 4.87
N LEU A 256 -10.36 3.31 4.20
CA LEU A 256 -11.35 2.23 4.13
C LEU A 256 -10.78 0.98 3.46
N GLY A 257 -10.03 1.12 2.36
CA GLY A 257 -9.39 -0.02 1.70
C GLY A 257 -8.24 -0.62 2.50
N ALA A 258 -7.43 0.22 3.15
CA ALA A 258 -6.27 -0.22 3.94
C ALA A 258 -6.67 -1.07 5.16
N VAL A 259 -7.83 -0.82 5.77
CA VAL A 259 -8.29 -1.62 6.92
C VAL A 259 -9.11 -2.85 6.52
N ALA A 260 -9.35 -3.07 5.23
CA ALA A 260 -10.30 -4.07 4.74
C ALA A 260 -9.95 -5.49 5.18
N GLU A 261 -8.71 -5.91 4.98
CA GLU A 261 -8.24 -7.26 5.26
C GLU A 261 -8.22 -7.54 6.77
N GLY A 262 -7.60 -6.65 7.54
CA GLY A 262 -7.48 -6.78 8.99
C GLY A 262 -8.82 -6.70 9.75
N CYS A 263 -9.73 -5.83 9.30
CA CYS A 263 -10.97 -5.50 10.01
C CYS A 263 -12.25 -5.95 9.28
N MET A 264 -12.17 -6.88 8.32
CA MET A 264 -13.30 -7.28 7.46
C MET A 264 -14.56 -7.63 8.27
N GLN A 265 -14.42 -8.46 9.31
CA GLN A 265 -15.58 -8.96 10.08
C GLN A 265 -16.33 -7.83 10.78
N GLY A 266 -15.62 -6.92 11.43
CA GLY A 266 -16.21 -5.74 12.04
C GLY A 266 -16.74 -4.72 11.03
N MET A 267 -16.27 -4.75 9.78
CA MET A 267 -16.73 -3.86 8.72
C MET A 267 -18.02 -4.32 8.02
N ILE A 268 -18.31 -5.62 7.99
CA ILE A 268 -19.51 -6.21 7.35
C ILE A 268 -20.82 -5.46 7.67
N PRO A 269 -21.12 -5.06 8.93
CA PRO A 269 -22.35 -4.33 9.25
C PRO A 269 -22.52 -3.00 8.51
N TYR A 270 -21.42 -2.39 8.05
CA TYR A 270 -21.40 -1.08 7.38
C TYR A 270 -21.35 -1.21 5.85
N LEU A 271 -20.90 -2.34 5.31
CA LEU A 271 -20.75 -2.57 3.86
C LEU A 271 -22.04 -2.37 3.04
N PRO A 272 -23.25 -2.72 3.53
CA PRO A 272 -24.49 -2.43 2.81
C PRO A 272 -24.72 -0.94 2.48
N GLU A 273 -24.16 -0.02 3.26
CA GLU A 273 -24.20 1.42 3.00
C GLU A 273 -22.95 1.90 2.27
N LEU A 274 -21.77 1.40 2.67
CA LEU A 274 -20.48 1.85 2.14
C LEU A 274 -20.26 1.43 0.68
N ILE A 275 -20.59 0.19 0.31
CA ILE A 275 -20.34 -0.30 -1.06
C ILE A 275 -21.17 0.48 -2.09
N PRO A 276 -22.50 0.68 -1.94
CA PRO A 276 -23.24 1.53 -2.86
C PRO A 276 -22.71 2.97 -2.92
N HIS A 277 -22.23 3.52 -1.80
CA HIS A 277 -21.61 4.84 -1.78
C HIS A 277 -20.32 4.88 -2.60
N LEU A 278 -19.42 3.91 -2.44
CA LEU A 278 -18.20 3.80 -3.23
C LEU A 278 -18.51 3.59 -4.72
N VAL A 279 -19.52 2.80 -5.07
CA VAL A 279 -19.95 2.65 -6.48
C VAL A 279 -20.36 4.01 -7.07
N LEU A 280 -20.97 4.93 -6.29
CA LEU A 280 -21.24 6.29 -6.74
C LEU A 280 -19.94 7.11 -6.92
N CYS A 281 -18.94 6.91 -6.06
CA CYS A 281 -17.64 7.57 -6.15
C CYS A 281 -16.83 7.17 -7.40
N LEU A 282 -17.12 6.04 -8.04
CA LEU A 282 -16.55 5.69 -9.36
C LEU A 282 -16.91 6.71 -10.44
N SER A 283 -17.95 7.53 -10.25
CA SER A 283 -18.32 8.63 -11.14
C SER A 283 -17.90 10.01 -10.63
N ASP A 284 -17.00 10.10 -9.64
CA ASP A 284 -16.50 11.39 -9.14
C ASP A 284 -15.74 12.15 -10.24
N LYS A 285 -15.85 13.48 -10.23
CA LYS A 285 -15.19 14.38 -11.18
C LYS A 285 -13.66 14.35 -11.09
N LYS A 286 -13.08 13.85 -9.99
CA LYS A 286 -11.63 13.80 -9.76
C LYS A 286 -11.07 12.40 -10.06
N ALA A 287 -10.13 12.31 -11.00
CA ALA A 287 -9.51 11.06 -11.43
C ALA A 287 -8.88 10.29 -10.26
N LEU A 288 -8.17 10.99 -9.37
CA LEU A 288 -7.57 10.37 -8.18
C LEU A 288 -8.60 9.75 -7.24
N VAL A 289 -9.79 10.36 -7.10
CA VAL A 289 -10.90 9.77 -6.32
C VAL A 289 -11.42 8.50 -7.02
N ARG A 290 -11.63 8.55 -8.34
CA ARG A 290 -12.10 7.37 -9.09
C ARG A 290 -11.11 6.21 -8.98
N SER A 291 -9.82 6.50 -9.16
CA SER A 291 -8.71 5.54 -9.07
C SER A 291 -8.68 4.83 -7.72
N ILE A 292 -8.64 5.57 -6.60
CA ILE A 292 -8.61 4.94 -5.28
C ILE A 292 -9.91 4.20 -4.97
N THR A 293 -11.03 4.66 -5.52
CA THR A 293 -12.32 3.97 -5.35
C THR A 293 -12.31 2.60 -6.03
N CYS A 294 -11.71 2.46 -7.22
CA CYS A 294 -11.52 1.17 -7.88
C CYS A 294 -10.75 0.20 -6.97
N TRP A 295 -9.60 0.64 -6.46
CA TRP A 295 -8.76 -0.16 -5.55
C TRP A 295 -9.49 -0.51 -4.25
N THR A 296 -10.12 0.45 -3.58
CA THR A 296 -10.85 0.16 -2.34
C THR A 296 -12.02 -0.80 -2.55
N LEU A 297 -12.73 -0.71 -3.68
CA LEU A 297 -13.80 -1.66 -4.00
C LEU A 297 -13.26 -3.07 -4.23
N SER A 298 -12.09 -3.23 -4.86
CA SER A 298 -11.50 -4.56 -5.09
C SER A 298 -11.15 -5.28 -3.79
N ARG A 299 -10.74 -4.54 -2.75
CA ARG A 299 -10.46 -5.08 -1.40
C ARG A 299 -11.70 -5.65 -0.69
N TYR A 300 -12.91 -5.35 -1.17
CA TYR A 300 -14.18 -5.87 -0.62
C TYR A 300 -14.92 -6.81 -1.58
N THR A 301 -14.30 -7.19 -2.69
CA THR A 301 -14.90 -8.01 -3.75
C THR A 301 -15.49 -9.31 -3.22
N HIS A 302 -14.75 -10.06 -2.38
CA HIS A 302 -15.23 -11.31 -1.81
C HIS A 302 -16.59 -11.14 -1.10
N TRP A 303 -16.75 -10.05 -0.34
CA TRP A 303 -18.05 -9.73 0.27
C TRP A 303 -19.10 -9.44 -0.79
N VAL A 304 -18.80 -8.61 -1.80
CA VAL A 304 -19.73 -8.25 -2.88
C VAL A 304 -20.25 -9.47 -3.62
N VAL A 305 -19.37 -10.42 -3.96
CA VAL A 305 -19.71 -11.66 -4.67
C VAL A 305 -20.56 -12.60 -3.81
N SER A 306 -20.35 -12.60 -2.49
CA SER A 306 -21.17 -13.40 -1.56
C SER A 306 -22.62 -12.91 -1.40
N GLN A 307 -22.96 -11.73 -1.88
CA GLN A 307 -24.29 -11.14 -1.80
C GLN A 307 -25.15 -11.44 -3.03
N PRO A 308 -26.48 -11.24 -2.99
CA PRO A 308 -27.33 -11.38 -4.17
C PRO A 308 -26.81 -10.53 -5.36
N PRO A 309 -26.55 -11.14 -6.53
CA PRO A 309 -25.80 -10.49 -7.62
C PRO A 309 -26.39 -9.16 -8.11
N ASP A 310 -27.72 -9.05 -8.19
CA ASP A 310 -28.39 -7.84 -8.67
C ASP A 310 -28.25 -6.65 -7.73
N THR A 311 -27.90 -6.87 -6.45
CA THR A 311 -27.83 -5.80 -5.44
C THR A 311 -26.50 -5.06 -5.46
N TYR A 312 -25.37 -5.77 -5.55
CA TYR A 312 -24.04 -5.17 -5.41
C TYR A 312 -23.10 -5.54 -6.57
N LEU A 313 -22.96 -6.83 -6.88
CA LEU A 313 -22.05 -7.32 -7.94
C LEU A 313 -22.34 -6.66 -9.29
N LYS A 314 -23.60 -6.69 -9.73
CA LYS A 314 -23.98 -6.17 -11.05
C LYS A 314 -23.81 -4.64 -11.15
N PRO A 315 -24.25 -3.80 -10.19
CA PRO A 315 -23.91 -2.38 -10.19
C PRO A 315 -22.42 -2.11 -10.17
N LEU A 316 -21.65 -2.80 -9.32
CA LEU A 316 -20.20 -2.65 -9.23
C LEU A 316 -19.52 -2.97 -10.57
N MET A 317 -19.78 -4.15 -11.11
CA MET A 317 -19.26 -4.61 -12.41
C MET A 317 -19.62 -3.60 -13.50
N THR A 318 -20.87 -3.11 -13.52
CA THR A 318 -21.31 -2.15 -14.54
C THR A 318 -20.54 -0.83 -14.48
N GLU A 319 -20.33 -0.27 -13.30
CA GLU A 319 -19.60 0.99 -13.13
C GLU A 319 -18.08 0.81 -13.31
N LEU A 320 -17.50 -0.32 -12.87
CA LEU A 320 -16.09 -0.65 -13.13
C LEU A 320 -15.82 -0.78 -14.64
N LEU A 321 -16.68 -1.47 -15.40
CA LEU A 321 -16.56 -1.57 -16.85
C LEU A 321 -16.59 -0.18 -17.53
N LYS A 322 -17.37 0.77 -17.01
CA LYS A 322 -17.31 2.16 -17.50
C LYS A 322 -15.98 2.83 -17.16
N ARG A 323 -15.36 2.50 -16.02
CA ARG A 323 -14.04 3.03 -15.61
C ARG A 323 -12.88 2.38 -16.35
N ILE A 324 -13.00 1.13 -16.80
CA ILE A 324 -12.07 0.57 -17.79
C ILE A 324 -12.02 1.47 -19.02
N LEU A 325 -13.13 2.13 -19.39
CA LEU A 325 -13.17 3.08 -20.51
C LEU A 325 -13.04 4.55 -20.07
N ASP A 326 -12.46 4.85 -18.91
CA ASP A 326 -12.24 6.22 -18.42
C ASP A 326 -11.33 7.02 -19.37
N SER A 327 -11.43 8.34 -19.33
CA SER A 327 -10.59 9.26 -20.11
C SER A 327 -9.21 9.49 -19.50
N ASN A 328 -9.02 9.09 -18.25
CA ASN A 328 -7.75 9.16 -17.54
C ASN A 328 -7.06 7.79 -17.49
N LYS A 329 -5.80 7.72 -17.92
CA LYS A 329 -5.01 6.48 -18.00
C LYS A 329 -4.77 5.83 -16.63
N ARG A 330 -4.62 6.61 -15.55
CA ARG A 330 -4.50 6.05 -14.19
C ARG A 330 -5.80 5.40 -13.73
N VAL A 331 -6.94 5.99 -14.07
CA VAL A 331 -8.25 5.40 -13.75
C VAL A 331 -8.49 4.12 -14.56
N GLN A 332 -8.08 4.10 -15.84
CA GLN A 332 -8.13 2.89 -16.67
C GLN A 332 -7.33 1.74 -16.05
N GLU A 333 -6.08 2.00 -15.65
CA GLU A 333 -5.20 1.06 -14.95
C GLU A 333 -5.85 0.55 -13.65
N ALA A 334 -6.22 1.45 -12.74
CA ALA A 334 -6.83 1.08 -11.46
C ALA A 334 -8.15 0.30 -11.63
N ALA A 335 -8.97 0.68 -12.61
CA ALA A 335 -10.22 -0.01 -12.91
C ALA A 335 -9.99 -1.40 -13.51
N CYS A 336 -8.99 -1.56 -14.38
CA CYS A 336 -8.66 -2.83 -15.00
C CYS A 336 -8.12 -3.82 -13.97
N SER A 337 -7.19 -3.39 -13.10
CA SER A 337 -6.68 -4.23 -12.01
C SER A 337 -7.78 -4.60 -11.00
N ALA A 338 -8.61 -3.64 -10.60
CA ALA A 338 -9.75 -3.91 -9.72
C ALA A 338 -10.77 -4.89 -10.33
N PHE A 339 -10.94 -4.84 -11.66
CA PHE A 339 -11.81 -5.76 -12.38
C PHE A 339 -11.20 -7.15 -12.50
N ALA A 340 -9.88 -7.29 -12.67
CA ALA A 340 -9.21 -8.59 -12.64
C ALA A 340 -9.41 -9.29 -11.28
N THR A 341 -9.25 -8.58 -10.16
CA THR A 341 -9.58 -9.13 -8.83
C THR A 341 -11.06 -9.53 -8.72
N LEU A 342 -11.97 -8.76 -9.33
CA LEU A 342 -13.38 -9.11 -9.40
C LEU A 342 -13.62 -10.40 -10.21
N GLU A 343 -12.87 -10.61 -11.28
CA GLU A 343 -12.94 -11.82 -12.11
C GLU A 343 -12.48 -13.07 -11.36
N GLU A 344 -11.40 -12.98 -10.59
CA GLU A 344 -10.88 -14.08 -9.78
C GLU A 344 -11.88 -14.52 -8.72
N GLU A 345 -12.50 -13.56 -8.03
CA GLU A 345 -13.46 -13.83 -6.97
C GLU A 345 -14.83 -14.28 -7.52
N ALA A 346 -15.33 -13.62 -8.57
CA ALA A 346 -16.66 -13.93 -9.11
C ALA A 346 -16.68 -15.21 -9.95
N CYS A 347 -15.56 -15.59 -10.57
CA CYS A 347 -15.44 -16.81 -11.38
C CYS A 347 -16.65 -16.99 -12.35
N THR A 348 -17.39 -18.09 -12.20
CA THR A 348 -18.53 -18.42 -13.06
C THR A 348 -19.76 -17.53 -12.88
N GLU A 349 -19.83 -16.72 -11.82
CA GLU A 349 -20.90 -15.73 -11.62
C GLU A 349 -20.88 -14.62 -12.68
N LEU A 350 -19.77 -14.47 -13.41
CA LEU A 350 -19.65 -13.52 -14.53
C LEU A 350 -20.24 -14.02 -15.85
N VAL A 351 -20.48 -15.34 -15.98
CA VAL A 351 -20.98 -15.96 -17.22
C VAL A 351 -22.26 -15.29 -17.78
N PRO A 352 -23.26 -14.89 -16.95
CA PRO A 352 -24.44 -14.20 -17.44
C PRO A 352 -24.16 -12.83 -18.09
N TYR A 353 -23.04 -12.18 -17.74
CA TYR A 353 -22.68 -10.84 -18.18
C TYR A 353 -21.57 -10.81 -19.23
N LEU A 354 -21.08 -12.00 -19.62
CA LEU A 354 -19.85 -12.17 -20.37
C LEU A 354 -19.83 -11.41 -21.72
N ALA A 355 -20.95 -11.33 -22.43
CA ALA A 355 -21.03 -10.55 -23.66
C ALA A 355 -20.77 -9.06 -23.44
N TYR A 356 -21.30 -8.48 -22.35
CA TYR A 356 -21.11 -7.07 -22.01
C TYR A 356 -19.68 -6.79 -21.53
N ILE A 357 -19.11 -7.71 -20.75
CA ILE A 357 -17.71 -7.66 -20.33
C ILE A 357 -16.80 -7.65 -21.55
N LEU A 358 -16.96 -8.63 -22.45
CA LEU A 358 -16.14 -8.75 -23.66
C LEU A 358 -16.27 -7.55 -24.59
N ASP A 359 -17.49 -7.03 -24.82
CA ASP A 359 -17.67 -5.84 -25.67
C ASP A 359 -16.89 -4.64 -25.11
N THR A 360 -16.81 -4.51 -23.77
CA THR A 360 -16.05 -3.45 -23.10
C THR A 360 -14.54 -3.66 -23.26
N LEU A 361 -14.03 -4.86 -22.96
CA LEU A 361 -12.60 -5.17 -23.05
C LEU A 361 -12.09 -5.10 -24.50
N VAL A 362 -12.91 -5.53 -25.47
CA VAL A 362 -12.57 -5.41 -26.89
C VAL A 362 -12.50 -3.95 -27.32
N PHE A 363 -13.43 -3.11 -26.85
CA PHE A 363 -13.38 -1.68 -27.12
C PHE A 363 -12.13 -1.02 -26.52
N ALA A 364 -11.68 -1.48 -25.34
CA ALA A 364 -10.48 -0.95 -24.69
C ALA A 364 -9.21 -1.10 -25.55
N PHE A 365 -9.09 -2.12 -26.41
CA PHE A 365 -7.96 -2.25 -27.35
C PHE A 365 -7.81 -1.05 -28.29
N GLY A 366 -8.92 -0.42 -28.68
CA GLY A 366 -8.91 0.76 -29.55
C GLY A 366 -8.68 2.08 -28.81
N LYS A 367 -8.66 2.05 -27.47
CA LYS A 367 -8.62 3.22 -26.60
C LYS A 367 -7.33 3.30 -25.77
N TYR A 368 -6.82 2.16 -25.32
CA TYR A 368 -5.68 2.08 -24.42
C TYR A 368 -4.38 2.42 -25.12
N GLN A 369 -3.51 3.12 -24.38
CA GLN A 369 -2.11 3.29 -24.76
C GLN A 369 -1.29 2.09 -24.29
N HIS A 370 -0.02 2.06 -24.67
CA HIS A 370 0.85 0.89 -24.52
C HIS A 370 0.93 0.35 -23.09
N LYS A 371 1.05 1.20 -22.07
CA LYS A 371 1.14 0.78 -20.66
C LYS A 371 -0.11 0.02 -20.25
N ASN A 372 -1.30 0.60 -20.48
CA ASN A 372 -2.56 0.00 -20.05
C ASN A 372 -2.96 -1.20 -20.90
N LEU A 373 -2.50 -1.31 -22.15
CA LEU A 373 -2.70 -2.51 -22.98
C LEU A 373 -2.11 -3.76 -22.34
N LEU A 374 -1.00 -3.63 -21.59
CA LEU A 374 -0.39 -4.75 -20.87
C LEU A 374 -1.32 -5.30 -19.79
N ILE A 375 -1.92 -4.41 -19.00
CA ILE A 375 -2.88 -4.74 -17.93
C ILE A 375 -4.18 -5.31 -18.54
N LEU A 376 -4.59 -4.81 -19.70
CA LEU A 376 -5.74 -5.35 -20.41
C LEU A 376 -5.52 -6.81 -20.85
N TYR A 377 -4.31 -7.17 -21.26
CA TYR A 377 -3.99 -8.57 -21.58
C TYR A 377 -4.11 -9.47 -20.35
N ASP A 378 -3.64 -9.00 -19.20
CA ASP A 378 -3.70 -9.74 -17.95
C ASP A 378 -5.16 -9.93 -17.52
N ALA A 379 -5.98 -8.87 -17.53
CA ALA A 379 -7.42 -8.98 -17.26
C ALA A 379 -8.16 -9.94 -18.21
N ILE A 380 -7.87 -9.92 -19.52
CA ILE A 380 -8.47 -10.88 -20.45
C ILE A 380 -8.02 -12.32 -20.15
N GLY A 381 -6.77 -12.50 -19.73
CA GLY A 381 -6.24 -13.78 -19.27
C GLY A 381 -6.98 -14.29 -18.05
N THR A 382 -7.10 -13.45 -17.02
CA THR A 382 -7.84 -13.73 -15.79
C THR A 382 -9.29 -14.07 -16.07
N LEU A 383 -10.00 -13.28 -16.90
CA LEU A 383 -11.36 -13.59 -17.33
C LEU A 383 -11.47 -14.99 -17.96
N ALA A 384 -10.52 -15.33 -18.84
CA ALA A 384 -10.52 -16.61 -19.54
C ALA A 384 -10.32 -17.79 -18.58
N ASP A 385 -9.45 -17.64 -17.58
CA ASP A 385 -9.23 -18.63 -16.53
C ASP A 385 -10.47 -18.75 -15.62
N SER A 386 -11.10 -17.63 -15.24
CA SER A 386 -12.28 -17.56 -14.39
C SER A 386 -13.55 -18.19 -15.01
N VAL A 387 -13.82 -17.96 -16.30
CA VAL A 387 -15.04 -18.49 -16.96
C VAL A 387 -14.78 -19.79 -17.73
N GLY A 388 -13.52 -20.11 -18.02
CA GLY A 388 -13.09 -21.31 -18.71
C GLY A 388 -13.82 -21.55 -20.04
N HIS A 389 -14.34 -22.77 -20.21
CA HIS A 389 -14.99 -23.20 -21.46
C HIS A 389 -16.25 -22.41 -21.85
N HIS A 390 -16.82 -21.59 -20.95
CA HIS A 390 -17.96 -20.73 -21.26
C HIS A 390 -17.64 -19.68 -22.33
N LEU A 391 -16.36 -19.28 -22.43
CA LEU A 391 -15.88 -18.34 -23.45
C LEU A 391 -16.08 -18.87 -24.88
N ASN A 392 -16.10 -20.20 -25.06
CA ASN A 392 -16.21 -20.86 -26.37
C ASN A 392 -17.65 -21.04 -26.87
N LYS A 393 -18.67 -20.52 -26.17
CA LYS A 393 -20.08 -20.73 -26.58
C LYS A 393 -20.42 -19.88 -27.83
N PRO A 394 -21.09 -20.45 -28.85
CA PRO A 394 -21.23 -19.85 -30.18
C PRO A 394 -22.03 -18.55 -30.26
N VAL A 395 -22.83 -18.23 -29.24
CA VAL A 395 -23.53 -16.93 -29.14
C VAL A 395 -22.53 -15.76 -29.09
N MET A 396 -21.33 -15.98 -28.56
CA MET A 396 -20.32 -14.94 -28.40
C MET A 396 -19.46 -14.74 -29.66
N HIS A 397 -19.33 -15.77 -30.50
CA HIS A 397 -18.49 -15.75 -31.70
C HIS A 397 -18.92 -14.71 -32.75
N PHE A 398 -20.21 -14.33 -32.76
CA PHE A 398 -20.78 -13.42 -33.75
C PHE A 398 -20.55 -11.92 -33.43
N GLN A 399 -20.26 -11.56 -32.17
CA GLN A 399 -20.00 -10.17 -31.78
C GLN A 399 -18.50 -9.82 -31.91
N THR A 400 -17.60 -10.69 -31.45
CA THR A 400 -16.14 -10.45 -31.45
C THR A 400 -15.55 -10.36 -32.87
N GLN A 401 -16.03 -11.17 -33.82
CA GLN A 401 -15.51 -11.15 -35.21
C GLN A 401 -15.85 -9.88 -36.01
N LYS A 402 -16.85 -9.10 -35.58
CA LYS A 402 -17.21 -7.83 -36.24
C LYS A 402 -16.32 -6.67 -35.81
N GLN A 403 -15.75 -6.72 -34.60
CA GLN A 403 -14.92 -5.63 -34.07
C GLN A 403 -13.43 -5.83 -34.33
N LEU A 404 -12.91 -7.06 -34.30
CA LEU A 404 -11.49 -7.37 -34.60
C LEU A 404 -11.08 -7.22 -36.08
N LYS A 405 -11.98 -6.73 -36.94
CA LYS A 405 -11.73 -6.47 -38.37
C LYS A 405 -11.72 -4.98 -38.74
N LEU A 406 -11.80 -4.11 -37.74
CA LEU A 406 -11.55 -2.66 -37.84
C LEU A 406 -10.31 -2.34 -37.01
#